data_AF-A0A5A5RUE1-F1
#
_entry.id   AF-A0A5A5RUE1-F1
#
_cell.length_a   1.000
_cell.length_b   1.000
_cell.length_c   1.000
_cell.angle_alpha   90.00
_cell.angle_beta   90.00
_cell.angle_gamma   90.00
#
_symmetry.space_group_name_H-M   'P 1'
#
loop_
_entity.id
_entity.type
_entity.pdbx_description
1 polymer ?
#
loop_
_entity_poly.entity_id
_entity_poly.type
_entity_poly.pdbx_seq_one_letter_code
_entity_poly.pdbx_strand_id
1 'polypeptide(L)'
;MAAGNAIERSHKNISEIANLMLSESHFTYGLFLEGSNFLTETISIKRPDGRVVTLEYNSGTLNRLDRLTSANYGMPINTNLCKNKFVKHKDKTIMLQATSIYTQGNGEKWDVKKMFDIMLEISKTSLKVLGSEIFNQITKSK
;
A
#
# COMPACT_ATOMS: atom_id res chain seq x y z
N MET A 1 -20.03 -8.80 12.35
CA MET A 1 -19.59 -10.01 11.60
C MET A 1 -18.12 -10.23 11.92
N ALA A 2 -17.70 -11.46 12.21
CA ALA A 2 -16.27 -11.75 12.34
C ALA A 2 -15.61 -11.57 10.97
N ALA A 3 -14.51 -10.81 10.89
CA ALA A 3 -13.88 -10.53 9.62
C ALA A 3 -13.24 -11.80 9.02
N GLY A 4 -13.44 -12.02 7.72
CA GLY A 4 -12.82 -13.13 6.98
C GLY A 4 -11.34 -12.90 6.68
N ASN A 5 -10.77 -13.72 5.80
CA ASN A 5 -9.34 -13.68 5.41
C ASN A 5 -9.10 -13.57 3.91
N ALA A 6 -10.14 -13.36 3.09
CA ALA A 6 -10.03 -13.31 1.63
C ALA A 6 -9.06 -12.24 1.09
N ILE A 7 -8.70 -11.24 1.91
CA ILE A 7 -7.72 -10.20 1.60
C ILE A 7 -6.30 -10.73 1.44
N GLU A 8 -5.98 -11.90 2.01
CA GLU A 8 -4.66 -12.55 1.89
C GLU A 8 -4.31 -12.89 0.43
N ARG A 9 -5.31 -13.03 -0.44
CA ARG A 9 -5.10 -13.26 -1.88
C ARG A 9 -4.33 -12.13 -2.57
N SER A 10 -4.32 -10.92 -2.00
CA SER A 10 -3.55 -9.78 -2.51
C SER A 10 -2.06 -10.08 -2.65
N HIS A 11 -1.50 -10.92 -1.77
CA HIS A 11 -0.07 -11.30 -1.77
C HIS A 11 0.37 -11.98 -3.06
N LYS A 12 -0.53 -12.71 -3.72
CA LYS A 12 -0.21 -13.42 -4.96
C LYS A 12 0.21 -12.42 -6.05
N ASN A 13 -0.65 -11.44 -6.38
CA ASN A 13 -0.33 -10.47 -7.43
C ASN A 13 0.86 -9.58 -7.06
N ILE A 14 1.04 -9.26 -5.78
CA ILE A 14 2.23 -8.54 -5.29
C ILE A 14 3.50 -9.33 -5.62
N SER A 15 3.50 -10.64 -5.36
CA SER A 15 4.64 -11.52 -5.63
C SER A 15 4.91 -11.68 -7.13
N GLU A 16 3.86 -11.79 -7.95
CA GLU A 16 3.99 -11.88 -9.42
C GLU A 16 4.67 -10.63 -10.00
N ILE A 17 4.23 -9.43 -9.61
CA ILE A 17 4.83 -8.18 -10.09
C ILE A 17 6.22 -7.96 -9.48
N ALA A 18 6.45 -8.39 -8.24
CA ALA A 18 7.78 -8.33 -7.63
C ALA A 18 8.80 -9.16 -8.43
N ASN A 19 8.40 -10.37 -8.86
CA ASN A 19 9.22 -11.22 -9.72
C ASN A 19 9.44 -10.60 -11.11
N LEU A 20 8.39 -10.02 -11.72
CA LEU A 20 8.50 -9.33 -12.99
C LEU A 20 9.50 -8.15 -12.94
N MET A 21 9.50 -7.41 -11.82
CA MET A 21 10.32 -6.22 -11.60
C MET A 21 11.57 -6.51 -10.75
N LEU A 22 12.05 -7.76 -10.71
CA LEU A 22 13.15 -8.13 -9.82
C LEU A 22 14.49 -7.45 -10.18
N SER A 23 14.67 -7.08 -11.46
CA SER A 23 15.81 -6.30 -11.93
C SER A 23 15.68 -4.79 -11.66
N GLU A 24 14.50 -4.32 -11.27
CA GLU A 24 14.21 -2.90 -11.09
C GLU A 24 14.63 -2.42 -9.70
N SER A 25 15.12 -1.17 -9.62
CA SER A 25 15.38 -0.49 -8.35
C SER A 25 14.16 0.24 -7.77
N HIS A 26 12.98 -0.01 -8.33
CA HIS A 26 11.71 0.52 -7.89
C HIS A 26 10.61 -0.56 -7.91
N PHE A 27 9.58 -0.39 -7.09
CA PHE A 27 8.43 -1.28 -7.04
C PHE A 27 7.14 -0.46 -6.93
N THR A 28 6.49 -0.23 -8.07
CA THR A 28 5.31 0.65 -8.22
C THR A 28 4.00 -0.05 -7.90
N TYR A 29 3.93 -0.83 -6.83
CA TYR A 29 2.71 -1.50 -6.43
C TYR A 29 1.98 -0.69 -5.36
N GLY A 30 0.86 -0.07 -5.73
CA GLY A 30 -0.07 0.60 -4.80
C GLY A 30 -1.28 -0.28 -4.48
N LEU A 31 -1.58 -0.47 -3.19
CA LEU A 31 -2.73 -1.24 -2.73
C LEU A 31 -3.67 -0.33 -1.92
N PHE A 32 -4.89 -0.12 -2.42
CA PHE A 32 -5.90 0.70 -1.75
C PHE A 32 -6.91 -0.19 -1.01
N LEU A 33 -7.11 0.09 0.28
CA LEU A 33 -7.99 -0.66 1.18
C LEU A 33 -9.11 0.26 1.68
N GLU A 34 -10.34 -0.24 1.70
CA GLU A 34 -11.50 0.45 2.27
C GLU A 34 -12.42 -0.53 3.00
N GLY A 35 -13.26 0.02 3.87
CA GLY A 35 -14.23 -0.74 4.66
C GLY A 35 -13.79 -1.03 6.09
N SER A 36 -14.73 -1.58 6.86
CA SER A 36 -14.60 -1.70 8.33
C SER A 36 -13.49 -2.63 8.81
N ASN A 37 -12.93 -3.50 7.95
CA ASN A 37 -11.83 -4.38 8.34
C ASN A 37 -10.46 -3.70 8.26
N PHE A 38 -10.37 -2.46 7.81
CA PHE A 38 -9.11 -1.72 7.64
C PHE A 38 -9.13 -0.37 8.35
N LEU A 39 -9.85 -0.28 9.48
CA LEU A 39 -9.88 0.96 10.26
C LEU A 39 -8.51 1.28 10.85
N THR A 40 -8.17 2.58 10.90
CA THR A 40 -7.01 3.10 11.63
C THR A 40 -7.41 4.08 12.73
N GLU A 41 -8.69 4.35 12.88
CA GLU A 41 -9.28 5.17 13.93
C GLU A 41 -10.59 4.56 14.42
N THR A 42 -10.91 4.77 15.69
CA THR A 42 -12.16 4.31 16.28
C THR A 42 -13.31 5.17 15.78
N ILE A 43 -14.33 4.55 15.20
CA ILE A 43 -15.50 5.24 14.63
C ILE A 43 -16.78 4.88 15.38
N SER A 44 -17.81 5.71 15.24
CA SER A 44 -19.14 5.47 15.81
C SER A 44 -20.20 5.49 14.72
N ILE A 45 -21.02 4.44 14.66
CA ILE A 45 -22.08 4.29 13.66
C ILE A 45 -23.44 4.26 14.35
N LYS A 46 -24.35 5.15 13.92
CA LYS A 46 -25.73 5.19 14.40
C LYS A 46 -26.61 4.24 13.60
N ARG A 47 -27.26 3.31 14.28
CA ARG A 47 -28.24 2.38 13.69
C ARG A 47 -29.59 3.08 13.44
N PRO A 48 -30.47 2.52 12.59
CA PRO A 48 -31.80 3.08 12.35
C PRO A 48 -32.68 3.23 13.61
N ASP A 49 -32.46 2.40 14.62
CA ASP A 49 -33.14 2.46 15.93
C ASP A 49 -32.54 3.53 16.88
N GLY A 50 -31.57 4.31 16.41
CA GLY A 50 -30.92 5.38 17.16
C GLY A 50 -29.75 4.95 18.03
N ARG A 51 -29.51 3.64 18.21
CA ARG A 51 -28.35 3.15 19.00
C ARG A 51 -27.04 3.45 18.29
N VAL A 52 -26.04 3.90 19.05
CA VAL A 52 -24.68 4.14 18.56
C VAL A 52 -23.82 2.92 18.86
N VAL A 53 -23.16 2.41 17.83
CA VAL A 53 -22.20 1.30 17.94
C VAL A 53 -20.81 1.85 17.69
N THR A 54 -19.93 1.72 18.67
CA THR A 54 -18.52 2.08 18.55
C THR A 54 -17.72 0.90 17.98
N LEU A 55 -16.94 1.16 16.94
CA LEU A 55 -16.06 0.18 16.30
C LEU A 55 -14.62 0.53 16.64
N GLU A 56 -13.99 -0.27 17.49
CA GLU A 56 -12.59 -0.12 17.87
C GLU A 56 -11.67 -0.64 16.76
N TYR A 57 -10.80 0.24 16.26
CA TYR A 57 -9.91 -0.11 15.14
C TYR A 57 -8.91 -1.21 15.51
N ASN A 58 -8.49 -1.31 16.76
CA ASN A 58 -7.53 -2.29 17.26
C ASN A 58 -8.19 -3.64 17.63
N SER A 59 -9.48 -3.83 17.36
CA SER A 59 -10.15 -5.10 17.61
C SER A 59 -9.76 -6.17 16.59
N GLY A 60 -9.12 -7.25 17.04
CA GLY A 60 -8.76 -8.41 16.21
C GLY A 60 -9.95 -9.17 15.63
N THR A 61 -11.17 -8.95 16.15
CA THR A 61 -12.41 -9.50 15.56
C THR A 61 -12.74 -8.84 14.21
N LEU A 62 -12.31 -7.59 14.03
CA LEU A 62 -12.65 -6.74 12.90
C LEU A 62 -11.43 -6.48 11.99
N ASN A 63 -10.31 -6.04 12.55
CA ASN A 63 -9.19 -5.51 11.78
C ASN A 63 -8.40 -6.62 11.08
N ARG A 64 -8.08 -6.42 9.79
CA ARG A 64 -7.32 -7.33 8.93
C ARG A 64 -6.12 -6.66 8.27
N LEU A 65 -5.74 -5.46 8.71
CA LEU A 65 -4.58 -4.72 8.20
C LEU A 65 -3.28 -5.54 8.36
N ASP A 66 -3.11 -6.20 9.51
CA ASP A 66 -1.94 -7.05 9.79
C ASP A 66 -1.81 -8.26 8.85
N ARG A 67 -2.87 -8.63 8.13
CA ARG A 67 -2.79 -9.67 7.09
C ARG A 67 -2.00 -9.21 5.87
N LEU A 68 -1.67 -7.92 5.77
CA LEU A 68 -1.00 -7.30 4.63
C LEU A 68 0.35 -6.67 4.97
N THR A 69 0.68 -6.44 6.24
CA THR A 69 1.91 -5.72 6.65
C THR A 69 3.20 -6.46 6.27
N SER A 70 3.14 -7.77 5.99
CA SER A 70 4.29 -8.49 5.43
C SER A 70 4.65 -8.01 4.02
N ALA A 71 3.69 -7.52 3.22
CA ALA A 71 3.93 -7.05 1.85
C ALA A 71 4.78 -5.77 1.77
N ASN A 72 4.89 -5.03 2.88
CA ASN A 72 5.72 -3.85 2.98
C ASN A 72 6.76 -3.95 4.11
N TYR A 73 6.99 -5.15 4.64
CA TYR A 73 7.94 -5.43 5.74
C TYR A 73 7.68 -4.61 7.01
N GLY A 74 6.42 -4.25 7.28
CA GLY A 74 6.04 -3.43 8.43
C GLY A 74 6.48 -1.97 8.32
N MET A 75 6.86 -1.50 7.12
CA MET A 75 7.06 -0.08 6.88
C MET A 75 5.74 0.70 7.02
N PRO A 76 5.78 2.03 7.24
CA PRO A 76 4.56 2.82 7.43
C PRO A 76 3.56 2.65 6.29
N ILE A 77 2.28 2.46 6.64
CA ILE A 77 1.16 2.55 5.71
C ILE A 77 0.92 4.00 5.29
N ASN A 78 0.07 4.22 4.28
CA ASN A 78 -0.24 5.54 3.73
C ASN A 78 1.00 6.31 3.27
N THR A 79 2.04 5.59 2.83
CA THR A 79 3.34 6.13 2.45
C THR A 79 3.76 5.54 1.11
N ASN A 80 4.37 6.40 0.28
CA ASN A 80 4.96 5.98 -0.99
C ASN A 80 6.28 5.24 -0.75
N LEU A 81 6.27 3.93 -0.98
CA LEU A 81 7.41 3.02 -0.82
C LEU A 81 7.99 2.57 -2.17
N CYS A 82 7.74 3.34 -3.23
CA CYS A 82 8.13 2.99 -4.60
C CYS A 82 9.64 2.76 -4.79
N LYS A 83 10.51 3.44 -4.04
CA LYS A 83 11.96 3.26 -4.15
C LYS A 83 12.39 2.06 -3.30
N ASN A 84 13.01 1.05 -3.93
CA ASN A 84 13.42 -0.15 -3.22
C ASN A 84 14.44 0.16 -2.13
N LYS A 85 14.32 -0.52 -0.98
CA LYS A 85 15.23 -0.36 0.15
C LYS A 85 16.29 -1.45 0.11
N PHE A 86 17.56 -1.08 0.23
CA PHE A 86 18.64 -2.04 0.37
C PHE A 86 19.01 -2.18 1.84
N VAL A 87 18.95 -3.41 2.35
CA VAL A 87 19.35 -3.74 3.72
C VAL A 87 20.58 -4.63 3.68
N LYS A 88 21.45 -4.50 4.68
CA LYS A 88 22.65 -5.32 4.82
C LYS A 88 22.49 -6.27 5.99
N HIS A 89 22.86 -7.53 5.77
CA HIS A 89 23.02 -8.50 6.84
C HIS A 89 24.33 -9.26 6.59
N LYS A 90 25.32 -9.02 7.46
CA LYS A 90 26.69 -9.51 7.29
C LYS A 90 27.28 -9.02 5.95
N ASP A 91 27.70 -9.95 5.11
CA ASP A 91 28.26 -9.78 3.77
C ASP A 91 27.18 -9.68 2.67
N LYS A 92 25.91 -9.88 3.00
CA LYS A 92 24.80 -9.87 2.03
C LYS A 92 24.12 -8.50 1.99
N THR A 93 23.93 -7.99 0.78
CA THR A 93 23.03 -6.85 0.52
C THR A 93 21.77 -7.38 -0.15
N ILE A 94 20.62 -7.07 0.42
CA ILE A 94 19.31 -7.58 -0.01
C ILE A 94 18.45 -6.39 -0.41
N MET A 95 17.84 -6.47 -1.59
CA MET A 95 16.86 -5.50 -2.06
C MET A 95 15.47 -5.88 -1.55
N LEU A 96 14.77 -4.92 -0.97
CA LEU A 96 13.38 -5.07 -0.51
C LEU A 96 12.45 -4.31 -1.44
N GLN A 97 11.53 -5.04 -2.07
CA GLN A 97 10.41 -4.50 -2.84
C GLN A 97 9.19 -4.40 -1.92
N ALA A 98 8.88 -3.19 -1.45
CA ALA A 98 7.83 -2.94 -0.47
C ALA A 98 6.58 -2.35 -1.14
N THR A 99 5.43 -3.00 -0.97
CA THR A 99 4.15 -2.48 -1.48
C THR A 99 3.75 -1.19 -0.77
N SER A 100 3.31 -0.18 -1.50
CA SER A 100 2.73 1.03 -0.90
C SER A 100 1.27 0.75 -0.53
N ILE A 101 1.02 0.48 0.75
CA ILE A 101 -0.31 0.11 1.26
C ILE A 101 -1.01 1.38 1.76
N TYR A 102 -2.17 1.70 1.18
CA TYR A 102 -3.01 2.83 1.55
C TYR A 102 -4.34 2.34 2.09
N THR A 103 -4.85 2.99 3.13
CA THR A 103 -6.14 2.66 3.72
C THR A 103 -6.96 3.90 4.03
N GLN A 104 -8.26 3.81 3.76
CA GLN A 104 -9.24 4.80 4.20
C GLN A 104 -9.67 4.45 5.63
N GLY A 105 -8.90 4.97 6.59
CA GLY A 105 -8.92 4.56 8.01
C GLY A 105 -10.23 4.79 8.75
N ASN A 106 -11.11 5.66 8.23
CA ASN A 106 -12.44 5.93 8.77
C ASN A 106 -13.52 4.98 8.24
N GLY A 107 -13.15 4.03 7.36
CA GLY A 107 -14.05 3.04 6.79
C GLY A 107 -14.93 3.55 5.65
N GLU A 108 -14.78 4.81 5.24
CA GLU A 108 -15.47 5.37 4.09
C GLU A 108 -14.87 4.87 2.76
N LYS A 109 -15.53 5.24 1.66
CA LYS A 109 -15.01 4.98 0.31
C LYS A 109 -13.85 5.91 -0.01
N TRP A 110 -12.96 5.46 -0.88
CA TRP A 110 -11.91 6.32 -1.40
C TRP A 110 -12.44 7.50 -2.21
N ASP A 111 -11.85 8.67 -1.98
CA ASP A 111 -11.97 9.79 -2.91
C ASP A 111 -11.10 9.54 -4.14
N VAL A 112 -11.72 9.61 -5.32
CA VAL A 112 -11.07 9.30 -6.61
C VAL A 112 -9.92 10.25 -6.89
N LYS A 113 -10.05 11.52 -6.50
CA LYS A 113 -8.97 12.50 -6.69
C LYS A 113 -7.76 12.17 -5.83
N LYS A 114 -7.96 11.83 -4.55
CA LYS A 114 -6.88 11.35 -3.68
C LYS A 114 -6.19 10.10 -4.24
N MET A 115 -6.95 9.11 -4.72
CA MET A 115 -6.35 7.92 -5.34
C MET A 115 -5.49 8.28 -6.55
N PHE A 116 -6.00 9.15 -7.43
CA PHE A 116 -5.26 9.66 -8.58
C PHE A 116 -3.95 10.35 -8.17
N ASP A 117 -4.01 11.26 -7.19
CA ASP A 117 -2.85 12.00 -6.71
C ASP A 117 -1.77 11.05 -6.15
N ILE A 118 -2.18 10.03 -5.38
CA ILE A 118 -1.29 8.99 -4.86
C ILE A 118 -0.64 8.19 -6.01
N MET A 119 -1.44 7.71 -6.96
CA MET A 119 -0.94 6.94 -8.11
C MET A 119 0.02 7.76 -8.97
N LEU A 120 -0.25 9.05 -9.13
CA LEU A 120 0.60 9.99 -9.85
C LEU A 120 1.92 10.22 -9.12
N GLU A 121 1.90 10.32 -7.79
CA GLU A 121 3.11 10.46 -6.97
C GLU A 121 4.01 9.22 -7.05
N ILE A 122 3.43 8.02 -6.96
CA ILE A 122 4.14 6.74 -7.14
C ILE A 122 4.76 6.68 -8.54
N SER A 123 3.99 6.99 -9.58
CA SER A 123 4.47 7.02 -10.97
C SER A 123 5.61 8.01 -11.17
N LYS A 124 5.50 9.23 -10.62
CA LYS A 124 6.58 10.23 -10.66
C LYS A 124 7.84 9.73 -9.95
N THR A 125 7.69 8.97 -8.87
CA THR A 125 8.83 8.40 -8.13
C THR A 125 9.54 7.33 -8.95
N SER A 126 8.80 6.48 -9.65
CA SER A 126 9.38 5.52 -10.61
C SER A 126 10.15 6.21 -11.73
N LEU A 127 9.56 7.24 -12.37
CA LEU A 127 10.25 8.00 -13.42
C LEU A 127 11.55 8.64 -12.93
N LYS A 128 11.59 9.09 -11.67
CA LYS A 128 12.83 9.60 -11.05
C LYS A 128 13.89 8.50 -10.92
N VAL A 129 13.51 7.28 -10.55
CA VAL A 129 14.43 6.14 -10.47
C VAL A 129 14.93 5.73 -11.86
N LEU A 130 14.05 5.74 -12.87
CA LEU A 130 14.38 5.46 -14.27
C LEU A 130 15.10 6.61 -14.99
N GLY A 131 15.38 7.72 -14.31
CA GLY A 131 15.85 8.96 -14.92
C GLY A 131 17.09 8.80 -15.80
N SER A 132 18.03 7.93 -15.43
CA SER A 132 19.23 7.63 -16.22
C SER A 132 18.92 6.94 -17.56
N GLU A 133 17.87 6.13 -17.62
CA GLU A 133 17.50 5.35 -18.80
C GLU A 133 16.70 6.18 -19.81
N ILE A 134 15.90 7.13 -19.31
CA ILE A 134 15.05 7.99 -20.14
C ILE A 134 15.70 9.32 -20.54
N PHE A 135 16.89 9.63 -20.00
CA PHE A 135 17.58 10.92 -20.21
C PHE A 135 17.72 11.28 -21.70
N ASN A 136 18.19 10.34 -22.52
CA ASN A 136 18.42 10.58 -23.95
C ASN A 136 17.13 10.93 -24.71
N GLN A 137 15.99 10.33 -24.38
CA GLN A 137 14.73 10.65 -25.04
C GLN A 137 14.24 12.05 -24.64
N ILE A 138 14.42 12.41 -23.36
CA ILE A 138 14.03 13.72 -22.84
C ILE A 138 14.88 14.84 -23.46
N THR A 139 16.20 14.65 -23.60
CA THR A 139 17.09 15.71 -24.08
C THR A 139 17.16 15.83 -25.59
N LYS A 140 16.94 14.73 -26.34
CA LYS A 140 16.98 14.73 -27.82
C LYS A 140 15.63 15.04 -28.48
N SER A 141 14.54 15.09 -27.71
CA SER A 141 13.22 15.52 -28.19
C SER A 141 13.07 17.06 -28.22
N LYS A 142 14.17 17.80 -28.05
CA LYS A 142 14.27 19.23 -28.32
C LYS A 142 14.95 19.44 -29.65
#